data_AF-A0A7C2W4V9-F1
#
_entry.id   AF-A0A7C2W4V9-F1
#
_cell.length_a   1.000
_cell.length_b   1.000
_cell.length_c   1.000
_cell.angle_alpha   90.00
_cell.angle_beta   90.00
_cell.angle_gamma   90.00
#
_symmetry.space_group_name_H-M   'P 1'
#
loop_
_entity.id
_entity.type
_entity.pdbx_description
1 polymer ?
#
loop_
_entity_poly.entity_id
_entity_poly.type
_entity_poly.pdbx_seq_one_letter_code
_entity_poly.pdbx_strand_id
1 'polypeptide(L)'
;MTNRTITRREFVSRTASLAGAVMVTGLAGPVAGKEKLTATDQVKLGKTGLKISRLGLGAGSKGGSIQRALGQDGFNRLIRYAYDRGITYIDTADSYQTHEMVR
;
A
#
# COMPACT_ATOMS: atom_id res chain seq x y z
N MET A 1 -16.94 -43.94 38.56
CA MET A 1 -16.20 -42.99 37.70
C MET A 1 -14.89 -43.65 37.30
N THR A 2 -14.80 -44.19 36.08
CA THR A 2 -13.59 -44.86 35.59
C THR A 2 -12.54 -43.80 35.26
N ASN A 3 -11.46 -43.76 36.06
CA ASN A 3 -10.34 -42.86 35.84
C ASN A 3 -9.55 -43.36 34.62
N ARG A 4 -9.70 -42.69 33.47
CA ARG A 4 -9.03 -43.08 32.23
C ARG A 4 -7.63 -42.48 32.22
N THR A 5 -6.64 -43.28 32.60
CA THR A 5 -5.23 -42.88 32.59
C THR A 5 -4.72 -42.76 31.15
N ILE A 6 -4.39 -41.54 30.71
CA ILE A 6 -3.81 -41.28 29.39
C ILE A 6 -2.33 -41.66 29.41
N THR A 7 -1.89 -42.51 28.49
CA THR A 7 -0.46 -42.88 28.38
C THR A 7 0.33 -41.79 27.66
N ARG A 8 1.65 -41.70 27.90
CA ARG A 8 2.53 -40.73 27.22
C ARG A 8 2.43 -40.81 25.69
N ARG A 9 2.33 -42.02 25.14
CA ARG A 9 2.16 -42.26 23.69
C ARG A 9 0.83 -41.72 23.18
N GLU A 10 -0.24 -41.92 23.94
CA GLU A 10 -1.58 -41.45 23.59
C GLU A 10 -1.67 -39.92 23.66
N PHE A 11 -1.00 -39.29 24.63
CA PHE A 11 -0.85 -37.83 24.69
C PHE A 11 -0.12 -37.28 23.45
N VAL A 12 1.06 -37.83 23.12
CA VAL A 12 1.84 -37.38 21.96
C VAL A 12 1.06 -37.57 20.66
N SER A 13 0.40 -38.72 20.48
CA SER A 13 -0.39 -39.02 19.29
C SER A 13 -1.59 -38.09 19.13
N ARG A 14 -2.30 -37.78 20.23
CA ARG A 14 -3.45 -36.86 20.23
C ARG A 14 -3.03 -35.41 19.97
N THR A 15 -1.93 -34.97 20.57
CA THR A 15 -1.41 -33.61 20.36
C THR A 15 -0.89 -33.44 18.93
N ALA A 16 -0.20 -34.45 18.39
CA ALA A 16 0.27 -34.43 17.00
C ALA A 16 -0.89 -34.40 15.98
N SER A 17 -1.95 -35.18 16.22
CA SER A 17 -3.12 -35.21 15.34
C SER A 17 -3.92 -33.90 15.38
N LEU A 18 -4.09 -33.29 16.56
CA LEU A 18 -4.72 -31.96 16.69
C LEU A 18 -3.89 -30.86 16.00
N ALA A 19 -2.57 -30.85 16.20
CA ALA A 19 -1.69 -29.89 15.54
C ALA A 19 -1.72 -30.04 14.00
N GLY A 20 -1.70 -31.28 13.50
CA GLY A 20 -1.81 -31.58 12.08
C GLY A 20 -3.15 -31.12 11.48
N ALA A 21 -4.26 -31.36 12.18
CA ALA A 21 -5.59 -30.93 11.74
C ALA A 21 -5.67 -29.39 11.60
N VAL A 22 -5.13 -28.65 12.58
CA VAL A 22 -5.08 -27.18 12.54
C VAL A 22 -4.27 -26.66 11.36
N MET A 23 -3.11 -27.27 11.07
CA MET A 23 -2.27 -26.86 9.94
C MET A 23 -2.92 -27.14 8.58
N VAL A 24 -3.61 -28.28 8.43
CA VAL A 24 -4.32 -28.62 7.18
C VAL A 24 -5.47 -27.65 6.93
N THR A 25 -6.24 -27.28 7.96
CA THR A 25 -7.29 -26.25 7.80
C THR A 25 -6.72 -24.84 7.58
N GLY A 26 -5.55 -24.52 8.15
CA GLY A 26 -4.89 -23.22 7.96
C GLY A 26 -4.34 -23.01 6.56
N LEU A 27 -3.99 -24.10 5.85
CA LEU A 27 -3.51 -24.07 4.46
C LEU A 27 -4.66 -24.09 3.42
N ALA A 28 -5.87 -24.50 3.82
CA ALA A 28 -7.05 -24.54 2.97
C ALA A 28 -7.86 -23.23 2.97
N GLY A 29 -7.32 -22.15 3.56
CA GLY A 29 -7.86 -20.81 3.37
C GLY A 29 -7.80 -20.43 1.89
N PRO A 30 -8.73 -19.59 1.40
CA PRO A 30 -8.67 -19.14 0.02
C PRO A 30 -7.29 -18.52 -0.21
N VAL A 31 -6.57 -19.00 -1.22
CA VAL A 31 -5.45 -18.27 -1.80
C VAL A 31 -6.08 -17.08 -2.50
N ALA A 32 -6.44 -16.06 -1.70
CA ALA A 32 -6.90 -14.80 -2.21
C ALA A 32 -5.74 -14.27 -3.06
N GLY A 33 -5.89 -14.41 -4.38
CA GLY A 33 -4.94 -13.82 -5.31
C GLY A 33 -4.81 -12.35 -4.94
N LYS A 34 -3.58 -11.92 -4.61
CA LYS A 34 -3.36 -10.52 -4.28
C LYS A 34 -3.91 -9.69 -5.43
N GLU A 35 -4.92 -8.86 -5.15
CA GLU A 35 -5.43 -7.93 -6.16
C GLU A 35 -4.26 -7.14 -6.74
N LYS A 36 -4.26 -6.96 -8.06
CA LYS A 36 -3.20 -6.21 -8.73
C LYS A 36 -3.26 -4.78 -8.25
N LEU A 37 -2.22 -4.36 -7.55
CA LEU A 37 -2.13 -2.99 -7.07
C LEU A 37 -2.04 -2.01 -8.26
N THR A 38 -2.87 -0.99 -8.26
CA THR A 38 -2.93 0.06 -9.28
C THR A 38 -2.05 1.26 -8.91
N ALA A 39 -1.89 2.22 -9.83
CA ALA A 39 -1.14 3.46 -9.57
C ALA A 39 -1.85 4.39 -8.56
N THR A 40 -3.16 4.25 -8.42
CA THR A 40 -4.02 5.17 -7.68
C THR A 40 -4.48 4.61 -6.33
N ASP A 41 -4.10 3.37 -6.03
CA ASP A 41 -4.36 2.79 -4.71
C ASP A 41 -3.80 3.69 -3.60
N GLN A 42 -4.57 3.85 -2.54
CA GLN A 42 -4.15 4.66 -1.39
C GLN A 42 -3.27 3.83 -0.45
N VAL A 43 -2.04 4.29 -0.24
CA VAL A 43 -1.04 3.67 0.64
C VAL A 43 -0.65 4.60 1.77
N LYS A 44 -0.27 4.03 2.91
CA LYS A 44 0.21 4.80 4.06
C LYS A 44 1.58 5.41 3.75
N LEU A 45 1.74 6.69 4.08
CA LEU A 45 3.04 7.34 4.03
C LEU A 45 3.81 7.06 5.34
N GLY A 46 4.49 5.92 5.41
CA GLY A 46 5.23 5.51 6.59
C GLY A 46 4.37 5.51 7.86
N LYS A 47 4.85 6.16 8.92
CA LYS A 47 4.15 6.29 10.22
C LYS A 47 3.44 7.64 10.40
N THR A 48 3.29 8.44 9.33
CA THR A 48 2.75 9.81 9.42
C THR A 48 1.23 9.86 9.67
N GLY A 49 0.52 8.76 9.46
CA GLY A 49 -0.94 8.73 9.48
C GLY A 49 -1.58 9.18 8.15
N LEU A 50 -0.80 9.76 7.24
CA LEU A 50 -1.28 10.17 5.92
C LEU A 50 -1.44 8.97 4.97
N LYS A 51 -2.38 9.11 4.04
CA LYS A 51 -2.56 8.21 2.90
C LYS A 51 -2.37 8.99 1.61
N ILE A 52 -1.68 8.38 0.66
CA ILE A 52 -1.35 8.96 -0.64
C ILE A 52 -1.58 7.93 -1.75
N SER A 53 -1.77 8.38 -3.00
CA SER A 53 -1.71 7.48 -4.15
C SER A 53 -0.32 6.84 -4.29
N ARG A 54 -0.26 5.59 -4.78
CA ARG A 54 1.01 4.88 -5.03
C ARG A 54 1.93 5.61 -6.01
N LEU A 55 1.36 6.21 -7.05
CA LEU A 55 2.06 7.08 -7.99
C LEU A 55 1.94 8.53 -7.53
N GLY A 56 3.03 9.29 -7.60
CA GLY A 56 3.05 10.73 -7.40
C GLY A 56 3.31 11.50 -8.69
N LEU A 57 2.85 12.75 -8.73
CA LEU A 57 3.17 13.72 -9.77
C LEU A 57 4.36 14.56 -9.32
N GLY A 58 5.49 14.44 -10.02
CA GLY A 58 6.66 15.28 -9.79
C GLY A 58 6.63 16.59 -10.58
N ALA A 59 6.98 17.69 -9.92
CA ALA A 59 7.06 19.02 -10.53
C ALA A 59 8.49 19.45 -10.95
N GLY A 60 9.48 18.55 -10.87
CA GLY A 60 10.90 18.88 -11.03
C GLY A 60 11.51 18.69 -12.42
N SER A 61 10.73 18.49 -13.49
CA SER A 61 11.30 18.17 -14.81
C SER A 61 12.26 19.25 -15.31
N LYS A 62 13.52 18.87 -15.57
CA LYS A 62 14.62 19.80 -15.88
C LYS A 62 14.71 20.96 -14.88
N GLY A 63 14.74 20.66 -13.59
CA GLY A 63 14.77 21.67 -12.51
C GLY A 63 13.51 22.54 -12.50
N GLY A 64 12.35 21.93 -12.79
CA GLY A 64 11.05 22.61 -12.87
C GLY A 64 10.88 23.57 -14.05
N SER A 65 11.86 23.68 -14.96
CA SER A 65 11.76 24.60 -16.11
C SER A 65 10.60 24.26 -17.05
N ILE A 66 10.27 22.97 -17.20
CA ILE A 66 9.14 22.54 -18.03
C ILE A 66 7.82 22.98 -17.39
N GLN A 67 7.64 22.74 -16.10
CA GLN A 67 6.44 23.15 -15.36
C GLN A 67 6.27 24.67 -15.33
N ARG A 68 7.36 25.42 -15.12
CA ARG A 68 7.35 26.88 -15.16
C ARG A 68 7.00 27.42 -16.55
N ALA A 69 7.51 26.78 -17.61
CA ALA A 69 7.19 27.16 -18.99
C ALA A 69 5.71 26.93 -19.36
N LEU A 70 4.99 26.04 -18.65
CA LEU A 70 3.54 25.90 -18.82
C LEU A 70 2.75 27.11 -18.29
N GLY A 71 3.36 27.93 -17.43
CA GLY A 71 2.68 28.96 -16.65
C GLY A 71 1.69 28.36 -15.62
N GLN A 72 1.07 29.23 -14.82
CA GLN A 72 0.17 28.79 -13.74
C GLN A 72 -1.03 28.00 -14.28
N ASP A 73 -1.69 28.48 -15.33
CA ASP A 73 -2.89 27.82 -15.86
C ASP A 73 -2.56 26.45 -16.48
N GLY A 74 -1.43 26.34 -17.19
CA GLY A 74 -0.98 25.07 -17.75
C GLY A 74 -0.59 24.07 -16.67
N PHE A 75 0.11 24.53 -15.63
CA PHE A 75 0.43 23.71 -14.47
C PHE A 75 -0.83 23.26 -13.70
N ASN A 76 -1.80 24.15 -13.49
CA ASN A 76 -3.08 23.83 -12.86
C ASN A 76 -3.84 22.75 -13.64
N ARG A 77 -3.89 22.86 -14.97
CA ARG A 77 -4.50 21.82 -15.82
C ARG A 77 -3.79 20.47 -15.69
N LEU A 78 -2.46 20.48 -15.62
CA LEU A 78 -1.66 19.25 -15.44
C LEU A 78 -1.94 18.59 -14.07
N ILE A 79 -1.94 19.36 -12.99
CA ILE A 79 -2.28 18.86 -11.65
C ILE A 79 -3.70 18.32 -11.63
N ARG A 80 -4.67 19.07 -12.20
CA ARG A 80 -6.07 18.67 -12.24
C ARG A 80 -6.26 17.37 -13.02
N TYR A 81 -5.60 17.24 -14.17
CA TYR A 81 -5.63 16.03 -14.99
C TYR A 81 -5.21 14.77 -14.20
N ALA A 82 -4.16 14.89 -13.39
CA ALA A 82 -3.66 13.82 -12.54
C ALA A 82 -4.60 13.53 -11.35
N TYR A 83 -5.10 14.60 -10.71
CA TYR A 83 -6.01 14.50 -9.59
C TYR A 83 -7.33 13.81 -9.96
N ASP A 84 -7.93 14.21 -11.09
CA ASP A 84 -9.16 13.62 -11.60
C ASP A 84 -8.99 12.13 -11.98
N ARG A 85 -7.74 11.65 -12.08
CA ARG A 85 -7.37 10.23 -12.28
C ARG A 85 -6.98 9.51 -11.00
N GLY A 86 -7.10 10.14 -9.83
CA GLY A 86 -6.83 9.52 -8.54
C GLY A 86 -5.38 9.64 -8.06
N ILE A 87 -4.55 10.48 -8.68
CA ILE A 87 -3.22 10.83 -8.15
C ILE A 87 -3.39 11.92 -7.08
N THR A 88 -3.08 11.59 -5.83
CA THR A 88 -3.23 12.46 -4.66
C THR A 88 -1.89 12.82 -4.01
N TYR A 89 -0.78 12.43 -4.64
CA TYR A 89 0.58 12.76 -4.21
C TYR A 89 1.24 13.70 -5.22
N ILE A 90 1.68 14.87 -4.75
CA ILE A 90 2.43 15.85 -5.54
C ILE A 90 3.79 16.07 -4.88
N ASP A 91 4.86 15.96 -5.67
CA ASP A 91 6.24 16.21 -5.27
C ASP A 91 6.72 17.54 -5.87
N THR A 92 7.35 18.37 -5.04
CA THR A 92 7.92 19.66 -5.42
C THR A 92 9.11 20.01 -4.52
N ALA A 93 9.91 21.00 -4.92
CA ALA A 93 11.04 21.48 -4.14
C ALA A 93 11.28 22.97 -4.38
N ASP A 94 11.97 23.62 -3.45
CA ASP A 94 12.42 25.00 -3.58
C ASP A 94 13.33 25.19 -4.81
N SER A 95 14.29 24.28 -5.00
CA SER A 95 15.23 24.27 -6.12
C SER A 95 14.57 24.11 -7.50
N TYR A 96 13.34 23.59 -7.58
CA TYR A 96 12.59 23.50 -8.83
C TYR A 96 11.90 24.82 -9.19
N GLN A 97 11.76 25.73 -8.22
CA GLN A 97 11.02 26.98 -8.31
C GLN A 97 9.54 26.77 -8.71
N THR A 98 8.99 25.58 -8.45
CA THR A 98 7.59 25.22 -8.73
C THR A 98 6.74 25.10 -7.47
N HIS A 99 7.35 25.11 -6.28
CA HIS A 99 6.63 24.98 -5.01
C HIS A 99 5.62 26.11 -4.79
N GLU A 100 5.94 27.32 -5.22
CA GLU A 100 4.98 28.44 -5.19
C GLU A 100 3.80 28.24 -6.13
N MET A 101 3.94 27.42 -7.19
CA MET A 101 2.86 27.17 -8.15
C MET A 101 1.83 26.15 -7.63
N VAL A 102 2.18 25.37 -6.59
CA VAL A 102 1.29 24.41 -5.93
C VAL A 102 0.48 25.14 -4.85
N ARG A 103 -0.74 25.56 -5.18
CA ARG A 103 -1.64 26.31 -4.29
C ARG A 103 -3.05 25.74 -4.29
#